data_AF-A0A3D4TBL5-F1
#
_entry.id   AF-A0A3D4TBL5-F1
#
_cell.length_a   1.000
_cell.length_b   1.000
_cell.length_c   1.000
_cell.angle_alpha   90.00
_cell.angle_beta   90.00
_cell.angle_gamma   90.00
#
_symmetry.space_group_name_H-M   'P 1'
#
loop_
_entity.id
_entity.type
_entity.pdbx_description
1 polymer ?
#
loop_
_entity_poly.entity_id
_entity_poly.type
_entity_poly.pdbx_seq_one_letter_code
_entity_poly.pdbx_strand_id
1 'polypeptide(L)'
;MVQWATAQEKPVQFAFGYTRVNDSVVQLEAKLAIAKGVQVFSVNKRGEDDAFISKFILDSVVSKRTAVTDTATEQGSLIIDAEQNRLFADSVVFSVPIRL
;
A
#
# COMPACT_ATOMS: atom_id res chain seq x y z
N MET A 1 -26.75 20.15 26.32
CA MET A 1 -25.41 20.20 25.67
C MET A 1 -25.25 18.87 24.96
N VAL A 2 -25.42 18.85 23.64
CA VAL A 2 -25.35 17.61 22.84
C VAL A 2 -23.89 17.42 22.46
N GLN A 3 -23.26 16.40 23.01
CA GLN A 3 -21.92 15.98 22.62
C GLN A 3 -22.05 15.21 21.30
N TRP A 4 -21.66 15.84 20.21
CA TRP A 4 -21.49 15.14 18.94
C TRP A 4 -20.32 14.18 19.11
N ALA A 5 -20.60 12.88 19.05
CA ALA A 5 -19.55 11.89 18.82
C ALA A 5 -18.97 12.22 17.44
N THR A 6 -17.75 12.76 17.41
CA THR A 6 -17.01 12.93 16.17
C THR A 6 -16.88 11.55 15.54
N ALA A 7 -17.42 11.40 14.33
CA ALA A 7 -17.19 10.22 13.51
C ALA A 7 -15.68 9.95 13.53
N GLN A 8 -15.28 8.70 13.74
CA GLN A 8 -13.88 8.32 13.65
C GLN A 8 -13.43 8.59 12.22
N GLU A 9 -12.93 9.80 11.96
CA GLU A 9 -12.34 10.19 10.68
C GLU A 9 -11.10 9.33 10.53
N LYS A 10 -11.25 8.18 9.86
CA LYS A 10 -10.12 7.31 9.53
C LYS A 10 -9.44 7.94 8.32
N PRO A 11 -8.29 8.62 8.49
CA PRO A 11 -7.63 9.34 7.39
C PRO A 11 -7.20 8.40 6.26
N VAL A 12 -6.96 7.13 6.59
CA VAL A 12 -6.76 6.04 5.64
C VAL A 12 -7.56 4.83 6.11
N GLN A 13 -8.33 4.24 5.21
CA GLN A 13 -9.04 2.97 5.44
C GLN A 13 -8.38 1.87 4.64
N PHE A 14 -8.09 0.75 5.31
CA PHE A 14 -7.43 -0.41 4.70
C PHE A 14 -8.45 -1.52 4.47
N ALA A 15 -8.42 -2.11 3.28
CA ALA A 15 -9.07 -3.37 2.98
C ALA A 15 -8.02 -4.34 2.43
N PHE A 16 -7.83 -5.45 3.13
CA PHE A 16 -6.89 -6.49 2.74
C PHE A 16 -7.62 -7.62 2.02
N GLY A 17 -7.01 -8.17 1.00
CA GLY A 17 -7.57 -9.26 0.22
C GLY A 17 -6.51 -9.99 -0.58
N TYR A 18 -6.97 -10.84 -1.48
CA TYR A 18 -6.09 -11.50 -2.42
C TYR A 18 -6.78 -11.75 -3.76
N THR A 19 -5.98 -11.84 -4.81
CA THR A 19 -6.40 -12.25 -6.14
C THR A 19 -5.58 -13.45 -6.57
N ARG A 20 -6.23 -14.54 -6.99
CA ARG A 20 -5.52 -15.69 -7.55
C ARG A 20 -5.06 -15.37 -8.96
N VAL A 21 -3.75 -15.39 -9.21
CA VAL A 21 -3.19 -15.15 -10.55
C VAL A 21 -3.18 -16.45 -11.35
N ASN A 22 -2.75 -17.54 -10.72
CA ASN A 22 -2.77 -18.89 -11.29
C ASN A 22 -2.77 -19.95 -10.17
N ASP A 23 -2.51 -21.21 -10.52
CA ASP A 23 -2.54 -22.31 -9.56
C ASP A 23 -1.45 -22.26 -8.49
N SER A 24 -0.35 -21.55 -8.74
CA SER A 24 0.80 -21.46 -7.86
C SER A 24 1.10 -20.04 -7.37
N VAL A 25 0.33 -19.04 -7.79
CA VAL A 25 0.57 -17.63 -7.44
C VAL A 25 -0.73 -16.94 -7.05
N VAL A 26 -0.69 -16.29 -5.89
CA VAL A 26 -1.72 -15.36 -5.42
C VAL A 26 -1.08 -13.99 -5.23
N GLN A 27 -1.81 -12.92 -5.53
CA GLN A 27 -1.43 -11.57 -5.13
C GLN A 27 -2.16 -11.22 -3.85
N LEU A 28 -1.43 -10.95 -2.78
CA LEU A 28 -1.99 -10.29 -1.60
C LEU A 28 -2.16 -8.81 -1.92
N GLU A 29 -3.31 -8.24 -1.61
CA GLU A 29 -3.66 -6.86 -1.92
C GLU A 29 -3.99 -6.09 -0.64
N ALA A 30 -3.44 -4.88 -0.51
CA ALA A 30 -3.89 -3.88 0.45
C ALA A 30 -4.46 -2.70 -0.34
N LYS A 31 -5.78 -2.52 -0.25
CA LYS A 31 -6.51 -1.40 -0.86
C LYS A 31 -6.67 -0.31 0.19
N LEU A 32 -6.15 0.86 -0.11
CA LEU A 32 -6.19 2.03 0.76
C LEU A 32 -7.18 3.02 0.16
N ALA A 33 -8.20 3.40 0.91
CA ALA A 33 -9.02 4.58 0.63
C ALA A 33 -8.48 5.74 1.48
N ILE A 34 -8.06 6.82 0.83
CA ILE A 34 -7.30 7.92 1.43
C ILE A 34 -8.22 9.14 1.49
N ALA A 35 -8.38 9.73 2.68
CA ALA A 35 -9.19 10.92 2.86
C ALA A 35 -8.57 12.12 2.12
N LYS A 36 -9.42 13.08 1.73
CA LYS A 36 -8.98 14.29 1.05
C LYS A 36 -7.97 15.07 1.89
N GLY A 37 -6.87 15.50 1.28
CA GLY A 37 -5.79 16.21 1.96
C GLY A 37 -4.80 15.32 2.71
N VAL A 38 -5.00 14.00 2.68
CA VAL A 38 -4.03 13.00 3.17
C VAL A 38 -3.33 12.38 1.97
N GLN A 39 -2.06 12.03 2.15
CA GLN A 39 -1.24 11.35 1.15
C GLN A 39 -0.51 10.18 1.79
N VAL A 40 -0.24 9.15 1.00
CA VAL A 40 0.49 7.94 1.43
C VAL A 40 1.72 7.76 0.54
N PHE A 41 2.87 7.52 1.15
CA PHE A 41 4.11 7.28 0.42
C PHE A 41 4.08 5.97 -0.36
N SER A 42 4.77 5.95 -1.49
CA SER A 42 5.06 4.75 -2.28
C SER A 42 5.76 3.69 -1.44
N VAL A 43 5.49 2.42 -1.72
CA VAL A 43 6.22 1.26 -1.17
C VAL A 43 7.46 0.90 -1.99
N ASN A 44 7.59 1.44 -3.21
CA ASN A 44 8.68 1.14 -4.12
C ASN A 44 9.83 2.12 -3.98
N LYS A 45 10.92 1.67 -3.36
CA LYS A 45 12.20 2.39 -3.34
C LYS A 45 12.91 2.27 -4.69
N ARG A 46 13.24 3.40 -5.32
CA ARG A 46 14.01 3.50 -6.57
C ARG A 46 15.44 3.96 -6.35
N GLY A 47 15.73 4.75 -5.32
CA GLY A 47 17.08 5.29 -5.08
C GLY A 47 17.28 5.85 -3.67
N GLU A 48 18.40 6.55 -3.47
CA GLU A 48 18.68 7.28 -2.22
C GLU A 48 17.82 8.53 -2.06
N ASP A 49 17.29 9.05 -3.17
CA ASP A 49 16.42 10.23 -3.20
C ASP A 49 15.01 9.95 -2.63
N ASP A 50 14.61 8.69 -2.50
CA ASP A 50 13.36 8.31 -1.82
C ASP A 50 13.57 8.34 -0.30
N ALA A 51 13.51 9.53 0.29
CA ALA A 51 13.69 9.72 1.73
C ALA A 51 12.60 9.01 2.56
N PHE A 52 11.37 8.93 2.02
CA PHE A 52 10.22 8.33 2.68
C PHE A 52 9.51 7.31 1.79
N ILE A 53 9.33 6.10 2.32
CA ILE A 53 8.56 5.03 1.70
C ILE A 53 7.63 4.38 2.73
N SER A 54 6.47 3.93 2.28
CA SER A 54 5.65 2.98 3.02
C SER A 54 6.28 1.59 2.97
N LYS A 55 5.93 0.70 3.90
CA LYS A 55 6.37 -0.70 3.86
C LYS A 55 5.19 -1.65 3.95
N PHE A 56 5.16 -2.61 3.03
CA PHE A 56 4.27 -3.77 3.10
C PHE A 56 5.05 -4.91 3.75
N ILE A 57 4.75 -5.23 5.01
CA ILE A 57 5.46 -6.26 5.76
C ILE A 57 4.62 -7.53 5.79
N LEU A 58 5.19 -8.62 5.29
CA LEU A 58 4.60 -9.95 5.36
C LEU A 58 5.02 -10.64 6.66
N ASP A 59 4.17 -11.55 7.16
CA ASP A 59 4.54 -12.40 8.29
C ASP A 59 5.68 -13.37 7.93
N SER A 60 6.28 -14.00 8.95
CA SER A 60 7.45 -14.87 8.80
C SER A 60 7.18 -16.19 8.07
N VAL A 61 5.91 -16.59 7.91
CA VAL A 61 5.50 -17.79 7.21
C VAL A 61 5.30 -17.49 5.72
N VAL A 62 4.60 -16.40 5.42
CA VAL A 62 4.27 -15.95 4.07
C VAL A 62 5.49 -15.33 3.36
N SER A 63 6.37 -14.65 4.08
CA SER A 63 7.62 -14.11 3.51
C SER A 63 8.57 -15.19 2.97
N LYS A 64 8.47 -16.45 3.42
CA LYS A 64 9.24 -17.58 2.86
C LYS A 64 8.72 -18.02 1.49
N ARG A 65 7.55 -17.53 1.08
CA ARG A 65 6.84 -17.87 -0.15
C ARG A 65 6.96 -16.79 -1.22
N THR A 66 7.78 -15.76 -0.99
CA THR A 66 8.13 -14.74 -2.00
C THR A 66 9.51 -15.03 -2.59
N ALA A 67 9.66 -14.90 -3.90
CA ALA A 67 10.97 -14.90 -4.54
C ALA A 67 11.67 -13.55 -4.34
N VAL A 68 13.00 -13.52 -4.48
CA VAL A 68 13.78 -12.25 -4.38
C VAL A 68 13.35 -11.23 -5.44
N THR A 69 12.84 -11.70 -6.58
CA THR A 69 12.33 -10.86 -7.67
C THR A 69 10.89 -10.41 -7.47
N ASP A 70 10.19 -10.94 -6.47
CA ASP A 70 8.80 -10.60 -6.20
C ASP A 70 8.77 -9.26 -5.43
N THR A 71 8.57 -8.17 -6.17
CA THR A 71 8.44 -6.82 -5.62
C THR A 71 6.98 -6.41 -5.47
N ALA A 72 6.73 -5.45 -4.57
CA ALA A 72 5.41 -4.87 -4.43
C ALA A 72 5.04 -4.04 -5.68
N THR A 73 3.83 -4.23 -6.19
CA THR A 73 3.28 -3.40 -7.25
C THR A 73 2.31 -2.39 -6.66
N GLU A 74 2.17 -1.25 -7.34
CA GLU A 74 1.36 -0.12 -6.87
C GLU A 74 0.41 0.29 -7.98
N GLN A 75 -0.87 0.46 -7.65
CA GLN A 75 -1.88 0.92 -8.58
C GLN A 75 -2.70 2.06 -7.95
N GLY A 76 -2.50 3.27 -8.47
CA GLY A 76 -3.16 4.49 -8.02
C GLY A 76 -2.64 5.71 -8.78
N SER A 77 -3.18 6.89 -8.47
CA SER A 77 -2.67 8.16 -9.01
C SER A 77 -1.39 8.57 -8.27
N LEU A 78 -0.24 8.35 -8.91
CA LEU A 78 1.05 8.77 -8.40
C LEU A 78 1.20 10.29 -8.50
N ILE A 79 1.61 10.91 -7.40
CA ILE A 79 1.94 12.32 -7.24
C ILE A 79 3.42 12.40 -6.87
N ILE A 80 4.14 13.34 -7.45
CA ILE A 80 5.51 13.67 -7.04
C ILE A 80 5.47 15.06 -6.44
N ASP A 81 5.91 15.21 -5.19
CA ASP A 81 5.94 16.52 -4.52
C ASP A 81 7.22 17.33 -4.86
N ALA A 82 7.34 18.51 -4.26
CA ALA A 82 8.50 19.38 -4.46
C ALA A 82 9.83 18.77 -3.97
N GLU A 83 9.77 17.86 -3.01
CA GLU A 83 10.91 17.14 -2.43
C GLU A 83 11.21 15.83 -3.18
N GLN A 84 10.55 15.59 -4.33
CA GLN A 84 10.63 14.35 -5.11
C GLN A 84 10.08 13.10 -4.42
N ASN A 85 9.31 13.26 -3.34
CA ASN A 85 8.64 12.13 -2.70
C ASN A 85 7.53 11.60 -3.61
N ARG A 86 7.42 10.28 -3.66
CA ARG A 86 6.41 9.56 -4.43
C ARG A 86 5.20 9.25 -3.55
N LEU A 87 4.07 9.87 -3.85
CA LEU A 87 2.88 9.89 -3.02
C LEU A 87 1.65 9.40 -3.78
N PHE A 88 0.65 8.93 -3.06
CA PHE A 88 -0.67 8.59 -3.59
C PHE A 88 -1.74 9.36 -2.82
N ALA A 89 -2.77 9.82 -3.53
CA ALA A 89 -3.98 10.44 -2.98
C ALA A 89 -5.22 9.66 -3.45
N ASP A 90 -6.36 9.92 -2.80
CA ASP A 90 -7.67 9.30 -3.02
C ASP A 90 -7.74 7.79 -2.79
N SER A 91 -6.96 7.00 -3.54
CA SER A 91 -6.82 5.57 -3.31
C SER A 91 -5.54 5.00 -3.93
N VAL A 92 -5.06 3.91 -3.33
CA VAL A 92 -3.96 3.10 -3.89
C VAL A 92 -4.16 1.63 -3.52
N VAL A 93 -3.77 0.74 -4.43
CA VAL A 93 -3.65 -0.68 -4.17
C VAL A 93 -2.18 -1.08 -4.18
N PHE A 94 -1.72 -1.66 -3.08
CA PHE A 94 -0.42 -2.31 -3.01
C PHE A 94 -0.61 -3.82 -3.12
N SER A 95 0.15 -4.46 -4.00
CA SER A 95 0.04 -5.91 -4.20
C SER A 95 1.40 -6.60 -4.13
N VAL A 96 1.46 -7.75 -3.48
CA VAL A 96 2.68 -8.58 -3.41
C VAL A 96 2.34 -10.01 -3.85
N PRO A 97 3.07 -10.59 -4.82
CA PRO A 97 2.84 -11.96 -5.23
C PRO A 97 3.42 -12.94 -4.21
N ILE A 98 2.64 -13.95 -3.86
CA ILE A 98 2.97 -15.06 -2.97
C ILE A 98 2.84 -16.37 -3.75
N ARG A 99 3.82 -17.25 -3.59
CA ARG A 99 3.88 -18.55 -4.27
C ARG A 99 3.35 -19.65 -3.35
N LEU A 100 2.42 -20.46 -3.86
CA LEU A 100 1.76 -21.53 -3.10
C LEU A 100 2.53 -22.84 -3.10
#